data_AF-A0A7V2DDZ8-F1
#
_entry.id   AF-A0A7V2DDZ8-F1
#
_cell.length_a   1.000
_cell.length_b   1.000
_cell.length_c   1.000
_cell.angle_alpha   90.00
_cell.angle_beta   90.00
_cell.angle_gamma   90.00
#
_symmetry.space_group_name_H-M   'P 1'
#
loop_
_entity.id
_entity.type
_entity.pdbx_description
1 polymer ?
#
loop_
_entity_poly.entity_id
_entity_poly.type
_entity_poly.pdbx_seq_one_letter_code
_entity_poly.pdbx_strand_id
1 'polypeptide(L)'
;MAHYKRFQIRSKKDAGRLAEDVRNGKDLQYFLPLMGVNGGIIEIHWNHDTGRYKVSASCPGWLSREDASLCDIVDYIWNDRKAINSHFRDAGNERSAVFETGHHAKVS
;
A
#
# COMPACT_ATOMS: atom_id res chain seq x y z
N MET A 1 0.94 12.29 15.11
CA MET A 1 0.47 10.90 15.00
C MET A 1 -0.97 10.91 14.50
N ALA A 2 -1.18 10.64 13.21
CA ALA A 2 -2.53 10.60 12.65
C ALA A 2 -3.21 9.30 13.10
N HIS A 3 -4.25 9.44 13.92
CA HIS A 3 -5.15 8.33 14.22
C HIS A 3 -5.75 7.85 12.89
N TYR A 4 -5.31 6.70 12.36
CA TYR A 4 -6.03 5.99 11.32
C TYR A 4 -7.33 5.47 11.93
N LYS A 5 -8.30 6.37 12.04
CA LYS A 5 -9.62 6.15 12.61
C LYS A 5 -10.36 5.18 11.67
N ARG A 6 -10.17 3.86 11.87
CA ARG A 6 -10.92 2.75 11.23
C ARG A 6 -11.28 3.01 9.76
N PHE A 7 -10.32 3.39 8.92
CA PHE A 7 -10.59 3.47 7.49
C PHE A 7 -10.85 2.06 6.98
N GLN A 8 -12.05 1.83 6.47
CA GLN A 8 -12.47 0.56 5.91
C GLN A 8 -13.02 0.81 4.51
N ILE A 9 -12.43 0.16 3.52
CA ILE A 9 -12.91 0.15 2.14
C ILE A 9 -14.18 -0.69 2.10
N ARG A 10 -15.34 -0.04 1.98
CA ARG A 10 -16.67 -0.70 1.89
C ARG A 10 -17.29 -0.56 0.51
N SER A 11 -16.78 0.37 -0.31
CA SER A 11 -17.24 0.63 -1.67
C SER A 11 -16.08 0.97 -2.61
N LYS A 12 -16.32 0.91 -3.92
CA LYS A 12 -15.35 1.42 -4.93
C LYS A 12 -15.06 2.91 -4.75
N LYS A 13 -16.01 3.69 -4.21
CA LYS A 13 -15.80 5.11 -3.88
C LYS A 13 -14.75 5.28 -2.78
N ASP A 14 -14.72 4.38 -1.80
CA ASP A 14 -13.70 4.40 -0.75
C ASP A 14 -12.32 4.03 -1.31
N ALA A 15 -12.26 3.07 -2.24
CA ALA A 15 -11.03 2.75 -2.97
C ALA A 15 -10.54 3.95 -3.80
N GLY A 16 -11.46 4.69 -4.45
CA GLY A 16 -11.17 5.95 -5.12
C GLY A 16 -10.55 7.01 -4.21
N ARG A 17 -11.12 7.20 -3.02
CA ARG A 17 -10.57 8.13 -2.02
C ARG A 17 -9.17 7.73 -1.58
N LEU A 18 -8.94 6.43 -1.36
CA LEU A 18 -7.62 5.94 -0.97
C LEU A 18 -6.59 6.11 -2.09
N ALA A 19 -6.97 5.90 -3.36
CA ALA A 19 -6.10 6.17 -4.50
C ALA A 19 -5.73 7.66 -4.58
N GLU A 20 -6.69 8.57 -4.41
CA GLU A 20 -6.40 10.01 -4.36
C GLU A 20 -5.53 10.39 -3.16
N ASP A 21 -5.70 9.76 -2.00
CA ASP A 21 -4.80 9.94 -0.86
C ASP A 21 -3.35 9.54 -1.21
N VAL A 22 -3.16 8.42 -1.90
CA VAL A 22 -1.84 7.98 -2.42
C VAL A 22 -1.27 9.01 -3.40
N ARG A 23 -2.08 9.51 -4.33
CA ARG A 23 -1.69 10.57 -5.28
C ARG A 23 -1.21 11.85 -4.58
N ASN A 24 -1.75 12.14 -3.41
CA ASN A 24 -1.39 13.30 -2.59
C ASN A 24 -0.20 13.01 -1.64
N GLY A 25 0.54 11.92 -1.86
CA GLY A 25 1.78 11.60 -1.14
C GLY A 25 1.60 10.70 0.09
N LYS A 26 0.46 10.02 0.24
CA LYS A 26 0.25 9.03 1.30
C LYS A 26 0.39 7.61 0.74
N ASP A 27 1.61 7.14 0.59
CA ASP A 27 1.87 5.79 0.08
C ASP A 27 1.09 4.74 0.88
N LEU A 28 0.52 3.78 0.16
CA LEU A 28 -0.25 2.69 0.74
C LEU A 28 0.61 1.44 0.79
N GLN A 29 0.83 0.93 2.01
CA GLN A 29 1.50 -0.33 2.21
C GLN A 29 0.56 -1.31 2.94
N TYR A 30 0.55 -2.57 2.53
CA TYR A 30 -0.19 -3.63 3.23
C TYR A 30 0.46 -4.99 3.02
N PHE A 31 0.24 -5.90 3.97
CA PHE A 31 0.66 -7.29 3.85
C PHE A 31 -0.43 -8.12 3.16
N LEU A 32 -0.05 -8.88 2.13
CA LEU A 32 -0.93 -9.82 1.44
C LEU A 32 -0.46 -11.26 1.74
N PRO A 33 -1.20 -12.02 2.57
CA PRO A 33 -0.85 -13.40 2.88
C PRO A 33 -1.04 -14.31 1.66
N LEU A 34 -0.11 -15.24 1.48
CA LEU A 34 -0.23 -16.35 0.53
C LEU A 34 -0.40 -17.67 1.29
N MET A 35 -1.28 -18.54 0.79
CA MET A 35 -1.45 -19.87 1.35
C MET A 35 -0.24 -20.74 0.99
N GLY A 36 0.53 -21.18 1.99
CA GLY A 36 1.63 -22.14 1.82
C GLY A 36 3.03 -21.54 1.58
N VAL A 37 3.17 -20.21 1.47
CA VAL A 37 4.46 -19.49 1.48
C VAL A 37 4.36 -18.24 2.34
N ASN A 38 5.50 -17.70 2.80
CA ASN A 38 5.52 -16.38 3.43
C ASN A 38 4.92 -15.35 2.46
N GLY A 39 3.86 -14.65 2.90
CA GLY A 39 3.22 -13.58 2.12
C GLY A 39 4.16 -12.41 1.84
N GLY A 40 3.64 -11.41 1.11
CA GLY A 40 4.44 -10.27 0.65
C GLY A 40 3.91 -8.93 1.15
N ILE A 41 4.79 -7.95 1.21
CA ILE A 41 4.41 -6.55 1.37
C ILE A 41 4.11 -6.00 -0.03
N ILE A 42 2.95 -5.37 -0.15
CA ILE A 42 2.54 -4.62 -1.32
C ILE A 42 2.62 -3.14 -0.99
N GLU A 43 3.21 -2.38 -1.90
CA GLU A 43 3.31 -0.93 -1.82
C GLU A 43 2.72 -0.31 -3.07
N ILE A 44 1.83 0.67 -2.89
CA ILE A 44 1.26 1.50 -3.94
C ILE A 44 1.69 2.93 -3.66
N HIS A 45 2.40 3.52 -4.61
CA HIS A 45 2.78 4.92 -4.56
C HIS A 45 2.43 5.62 -5.88
N TRP A 46 2.39 6.95 -5.82
CA TRP A 46 2.23 7.79 -7.00
C TRP A 46 3.60 8.32 -7.45
N ASN A 47 3.97 8.04 -8.69
CA ASN A 47 5.16 8.60 -9.30
C ASN A 47 4.81 9.97 -9.90
N HIS A 48 5.35 11.04 -9.29
CA HIS A 48 5.15 12.42 -9.73
C HIS A 48 5.85 12.74 -11.06
N ASP A 49 6.94 12.04 -11.39
CA ASP A 49 7.69 12.28 -12.62
C ASP A 49 6.93 11.73 -13.83
N THR A 50 6.33 10.54 -13.70
CA THR A 50 5.57 9.91 -14.78
C THR A 50 4.08 10.25 -14.76
N GLY A 51 3.58 10.77 -13.64
CA GLY A 51 2.15 11.00 -13.44
C GLY A 51 1.36 9.70 -13.46
N ARG A 52 1.92 8.63 -12.89
CA ARG A 52 1.31 7.29 -12.86
C ARG A 52 1.48 6.64 -11.50
N TYR A 53 0.61 5.67 -11.21
CA TYR A 53 0.79 4.83 -10.04
C TYR A 53 1.76 3.68 -10.34
N LYS A 54 2.49 3.29 -9.31
CA LYS A 54 3.32 2.11 -9.31
C LYS A 54 2.93 1.22 -8.14
N VAL A 55 2.76 -0.06 -8.44
CA VAL A 55 2.51 -1.12 -7.47
C VAL A 55 3.74 -2.00 -7.45
N SER A 56 4.34 -2.15 -6.28
CA SER A 56 5.49 -3.01 -6.08
C SER A 56 5.20 -4.07 -5.02
N ALA A 57 5.85 -5.22 -5.16
CA ALA A 57 5.71 -6.34 -4.26
C ALA A 57 7.09 -6.79 -3.78
N SER A 58 7.23 -7.06 -2.48
CA SER A 58 8.49 -7.53 -1.90
C SER A 58 8.80 -9.00 -2.18
N CYS A 59 7.84 -9.77 -2.70
CA CYS A 59 8.00 -11.19 -2.97
C CYS A 59 8.52 -11.46 -4.40
N PRO A 60 9.57 -12.29 -4.57
CA PRO A 60 10.03 -12.72 -5.88
C PRO A 60 8.91 -13.40 -6.69
N GLY A 61 8.77 -13.01 -7.96
CA GLY A 61 7.76 -13.57 -8.88
C GLY A 61 6.41 -12.86 -8.85
N TRP A 62 6.22 -11.87 -7.98
CA TRP A 62 5.05 -11.00 -8.04
C TRP A 62 5.25 -9.90 -9.07
N LEU A 63 4.30 -9.76 -10.00
CA LEU A 63 4.31 -8.71 -11.00
C LEU A 63 4.14 -7.35 -10.31
N SER A 64 5.21 -6.56 -10.34
CA SER A 64 5.12 -5.13 -10.11
C SER A 64 4.41 -4.51 -11.31
N ARG A 65 3.37 -3.71 -11.05
CA ARG A 65 2.67 -2.97 -12.10
C ARG A 65 3.23 -1.56 -12.13
N GLU A 66 3.90 -1.23 -13.21
CA GLU A 66 4.31 0.14 -13.50
C GLU A 66 3.25 0.80 -14.38
N ASP A 67 3.19 2.13 -14.36
CA ASP A 67 2.34 2.97 -15.20
C ASP A 67 0.82 2.78 -15.09
N ALA A 68 0.32 2.37 -13.91
CA ALA A 68 -1.11 2.20 -13.69
C ALA A 68 -1.87 3.54 -13.67
N SER A 69 -3.05 3.58 -14.30
CA SER A 69 -3.95 4.73 -14.21
C SER A 69 -4.70 4.78 -12.88
N LEU A 70 -5.37 5.90 -12.59
CA LEU A 70 -6.25 6.00 -11.44
C LEU A 70 -7.31 4.91 -11.43
N CYS A 71 -7.99 4.66 -12.56
CA CYS A 71 -9.01 3.61 -12.65
C CYS A 71 -8.43 2.22 -12.34
N ASP A 72 -7.24 1.92 -12.85
CA ASP A 72 -6.57 0.65 -12.61
C ASP A 72 -6.27 0.43 -11.12
N ILE A 73 -5.83 1.48 -10.44
CA ILE A 73 -5.53 1.43 -9.01
C ILE A 73 -6.79 1.36 -8.16
N VAL A 74 -7.85 2.05 -8.53
CA VAL A 74 -9.14 1.94 -7.84
C VAL A 74 -9.65 0.50 -7.89
N ASP A 75 -9.58 -0.14 -9.06
CA ASP A 75 -9.97 -1.53 -9.20
C ASP A 75 -9.02 -2.48 -8.45
N TYR A 76 -7.72 -2.22 -8.47
CA TYR A 76 -6.73 -2.97 -7.70
C TYR A 76 -7.01 -2.91 -6.19
N ILE A 77 -7.14 -1.71 -5.62
CA ILE A 77 -7.48 -1.49 -4.21
C ILE A 77 -8.83 -2.12 -3.85
N TRP A 78 -9.82 -2.02 -4.74
CA TRP A 78 -11.13 -2.63 -4.51
C TRP A 78 -11.06 -4.15 -4.45
N ASN A 79 -10.28 -4.78 -5.33
CA ASN A 79 -10.10 -6.23 -5.35
C ASN A 79 -9.40 -6.72 -4.08
N ASP A 80 -8.35 -6.00 -3.64
CA ASP A 80 -7.54 -6.36 -2.48
C ASP A 80 -8.08 -5.83 -1.14
N ARG A 81 -9.24 -5.15 -1.14
CA ARG A 81 -9.84 -4.48 0.02
C ARG A 81 -9.88 -5.30 1.29
N LYS A 82 -10.02 -6.64 1.21
CA LYS A 82 -10.07 -7.51 2.39
C LYS A 82 -8.73 -7.52 3.12
N ALA A 83 -7.63 -7.67 2.39
CA ALA A 83 -6.29 -7.65 2.94
C ALA A 83 -5.94 -6.25 3.48
N ILE A 84 -6.22 -5.21 2.69
CA ILE A 84 -6.00 -3.81 3.09
C ILE A 84 -6.79 -3.47 4.37
N ASN A 85 -8.07 -3.85 4.45
CA ASN A 85 -8.90 -3.63 5.64
C ASN A 85 -8.39 -4.40 6.86
N SER A 86 -7.84 -5.61 6.67
CA SER A 86 -7.22 -6.36 7.75
C SER A 86 -5.97 -5.64 8.26
N HIS A 87 -5.11 -5.20 7.34
CA HIS A 87 -3.91 -4.45 7.67
C HIS A 87 -4.21 -3.17 8.48
N PHE A 88 -5.22 -2.39 8.08
CA PHE A 88 -5.64 -1.20 8.85
C PHE A 88 -6.26 -1.54 10.21
N ARG A 89 -6.90 -2.71 10.35
CA ARG A 89 -7.41 -3.17 11.65
C ARG A 89 -6.25 -3.50 12.59
N ASP A 90 -5.23 -4.18 12.10
CA ASP A 90 -4.07 -4.62 12.87
C ASP A 90 -3.16 -3.43 13.24
N ALA A 91 -2.96 -2.47 12.32
CA ALA A 91 -2.23 -1.23 12.59
C ALA A 91 -2.89 -0.37 13.68
N GLY A 92 -4.21 -0.47 13.86
CA GLY A 92 -4.94 0.19 14.94
C GLY A 92 -4.91 -0.53 16.29
N ASN A 93 -4.31 -1.72 16.38
CA ASN A 93 -4.43 -2.64 17.53
C ASN A 93 -3.08 -2.95 18.23
N GLU A 94 -2.09 -2.07 18.06
CA GLU A 94 -0.73 -2.13 18.65
C GLU A 94 0.26 -3.10 17.98
N ARG A 95 1.46 -2.57 17.67
CA ARG A 95 2.68 -3.23 17.15
C ARG A 95 2.68 -3.65 15.66
N SER A 96 2.81 -2.67 14.77
CA SER A 96 3.47 -2.90 13.48
C SER A 96 4.70 -2.00 13.39
N ALA A 97 5.84 -2.63 13.16
CA ALA A 97 7.18 -2.11 13.33
C ALA A 97 7.40 -0.75 12.63
N VAL A 98 7.91 0.20 13.42
CA VAL A 98 8.69 1.32 12.93
C VAL A 98 9.88 0.75 12.19
N PHE A 99 9.90 0.85 10.86
CA PHE A 99 11.16 0.89 10.13
C PHE A 99 11.46 2.37 9.87
N GLU A 100 12.20 2.94 10.80
CA GLU A 100 12.90 4.20 10.61
C GLU A 100 13.83 4.02 9.39
N THR A 101 13.53 4.70 8.28
CA THR A 101 14.47 4.88 7.19
C THR A 101 15.53 5.88 7.63
N GLY A 102 16.49 5.41 8.43
CA GLY A 102 17.72 6.13 8.74
C GLY A 102 18.72 6.01 7.59
N HIS A 103 18.80 7.06 6.78
CA HIS A 103 19.91 7.32 5.87
C HIS A 103 21.24 7.52 6.62
N HIS A 104 22.34 7.23 5.92
CA HIS A 104 23.75 7.60 6.17
C HIS A 104 24.57 6.81 7.22
N ALA A 105 25.46 5.95 6.71
CA ALA A 105 26.88 6.02 7.06
C ALA A 105 27.75 5.63 5.86
N LYS A 106 28.47 6.63 5.31
CA LYS A 106 29.63 6.41 4.44
C LYS A 106 30.65 5.58 5.22
N VAL A 107 31.07 4.45 4.67
CA VAL A 107 32.30 3.80 5.10
C VAL A 107 33.45 4.46 4.35
N SER A 108 34.46 4.86 5.14
CA SER A 108 35.67 5.58 4.73
C SER A 108 36.57 4.76 3.81
#